data_AF-R8BYM8-F1
#
_entry.id   AF-R8BYM8-F1
#
_cell.length_a   1.000
_cell.length_b   1.000
_cell.length_c   1.000
_cell.angle_alpha   90.00
_cell.angle_beta   90.00
_cell.angle_gamma   90.00
#
_symmetry.space_group_name_H-M   'P 1'
#
loop_
_entity.id
_entity.type
_entity.pdbx_description
1 polymer ?
#
loop_
_entity_poly.entity_id
_entity_poly.type
_entity_poly.pdbx_seq_one_letter_code
_entity_poly.pdbx_strand_id
1 'polypeptide(L)'
;MCKFILLDYPATTRRLSEEERQLATVRILQDKQATTSHATRKLKPWDAFIAAIVDLRTYFFMAMYLLDNGCATINYFVPTVLSDMGYGGVMAQWMTVPVWIVGTIFLVLVPQSSDRFQDRRWHVVGAFVLAFVSGIIIVTVNGTAARYTFICFYISGVYAAFPLILTWASETMSLPVEKRAVAIAAVNAVGNLAAVYGSYMWPSRDAPDYKPGFTAMVGMCGGAALLAAMMPILFKFLPKFRTKAEKELETIDGHVE
;
A
#
# COMPACT_ATOMS: atom_id res chain seq x y z
N MET A 1 -6.61 20.61 -3.06
CA MET A 1 -7.90 19.94 -3.36
C MET A 1 -8.67 19.49 -2.10
N CYS A 2 -8.01 19.15 -0.98
CA CYS A 2 -8.71 18.69 0.23
C CYS A 2 -9.76 19.66 0.80
N LYS A 3 -9.54 20.98 0.75
CA LYS A 3 -10.48 21.98 1.29
C LYS A 3 -11.85 22.05 0.58
N PHE A 4 -11.97 21.52 -0.65
CA PHE A 4 -13.22 21.55 -1.43
C PHE A 4 -13.96 20.20 -1.45
N ILE A 5 -13.25 19.10 -1.15
CA ILE A 5 -13.76 17.72 -1.25
C ILE A 5 -14.01 17.13 0.15
N LEU A 6 -13.13 17.40 1.11
CA LEU A 6 -13.39 17.05 2.51
C LEU A 6 -14.30 18.12 3.11
N LEU A 7 -15.53 17.70 3.44
CA LEU A 7 -16.40 18.45 4.34
C LEU A 7 -15.65 18.59 5.68
N ASP A 8 -15.59 19.81 6.21
CA ASP A 8 -15.16 20.02 7.60
C ASP A 8 -16.05 19.20 8.54
N TYR A 9 -15.56 18.93 9.75
CA TYR A 9 -16.25 18.19 10.82
C TYR A 9 -17.79 18.44 10.80
N PRO A 10 -18.65 17.44 11.06
CA PRO A 10 -20.11 17.57 10.88
C PRO A 10 -20.72 18.81 11.58
N ALA A 11 -20.07 19.28 12.65
CA ALA A 11 -20.44 20.47 13.40
C ALA A 11 -20.20 21.81 12.66
N THR A 12 -19.27 21.88 11.71
CA THR A 12 -18.84 23.12 11.03
C THR A 12 -19.18 23.18 9.55
N THR A 13 -19.66 22.09 8.96
CA THR A 13 -19.96 22.03 7.52
C THR A 13 -21.32 22.64 7.18
N ARG A 14 -21.36 23.62 6.26
CA ARG A 14 -22.61 24.28 5.77
C ARG A 14 -23.38 23.48 4.69
N ARG A 15 -22.80 22.38 4.19
CA ARG A 15 -23.30 21.62 3.02
C ARG A 15 -24.20 20.42 3.35
N LEU A 16 -24.30 20.02 4.61
CA LEU A 16 -25.17 18.92 5.07
C LEU A 16 -26.46 19.49 5.65
N SER A 17 -27.59 18.87 5.35
CA SER A 17 -28.87 19.11 6.04
C SER A 17 -28.79 18.65 7.50
N GLU A 18 -29.69 19.14 8.35
CA GLU A 18 -29.66 18.84 9.80
C GLU A 18 -29.76 17.33 10.07
N GLU A 19 -30.59 16.61 9.32
CA GLU A 19 -30.75 15.15 9.43
C GLU A 19 -29.48 14.40 9.01
N GLU A 20 -28.81 14.82 7.93
CA GLU A 20 -27.56 14.22 7.48
C GLU A 20 -26.40 14.49 8.45
N ARG A 21 -26.39 15.66 9.11
CA ARG A 21 -25.41 15.97 10.17
C ARG A 21 -25.61 15.09 11.39
N GLN A 22 -26.86 14.85 11.80
CA GLN A 22 -27.16 13.96 12.91
C GLN A 22 -26.77 12.52 12.57
N LEU A 23 -27.10 12.04 11.36
CA LEU A 23 -26.68 10.71 10.89
C LEU A 23 -25.15 10.58 10.80
N ALA A 24 -24.46 11.59 10.26
CA ALA A 24 -22.99 11.60 10.19
C ALA A 24 -22.37 11.64 11.59
N THR A 25 -22.95 12.39 12.52
CA THR A 25 -22.50 12.44 13.92
C THR A 25 -22.74 11.12 14.61
N VAL A 26 -23.88 10.47 14.41
CA VAL A 26 -24.18 9.13 14.94
C VAL A 26 -23.22 8.10 14.35
N ARG A 27 -22.93 8.13 13.06
CA ARG A 27 -21.95 7.23 12.43
C ARG A 27 -20.53 7.46 12.95
N ILE A 28 -20.09 8.71 13.08
CA ILE A 28 -18.79 9.03 13.68
C ILE A 28 -18.76 8.65 15.15
N LEU A 29 -19.86 8.81 15.89
CA LEU A 29 -19.95 8.39 17.29
C LEU A 29 -20.00 6.87 17.42
N GLN A 30 -20.60 6.14 16.49
CA GLN A 30 -20.58 4.67 16.43
C GLN A 30 -19.19 4.15 16.03
N ASP A 31 -18.55 4.77 15.05
CA ASP A 31 -17.17 4.45 14.64
C ASP A 31 -16.16 4.81 15.75
N LYS A 32 -16.38 5.96 16.41
CA LYS A 32 -15.66 6.33 17.64
C LYS A 32 -16.01 5.41 18.78
N GLN A 33 -17.24 4.98 19.02
CA GLN A 33 -17.60 4.08 20.12
C GLN A 33 -17.10 2.65 19.88
N ALA A 34 -17.04 2.18 18.63
CA ALA A 34 -16.34 0.95 18.27
C ALA A 34 -14.83 1.08 18.50
N THR A 35 -14.27 2.27 18.29
CA THR A 35 -12.85 2.57 18.55
C THR A 35 -12.55 2.92 20.03
N THR A 36 -13.54 3.41 20.79
CA THR A 36 -13.41 4.02 22.14
C THR A 36 -13.91 3.10 23.25
N SER A 37 -14.90 2.23 23.00
CA SER A 37 -15.28 1.18 23.97
C SER A 37 -14.15 0.18 24.22
N HIS A 38 -13.19 0.07 23.29
CA HIS A 38 -11.95 -0.70 23.45
C HIS A 38 -10.73 0.17 23.84
N ALA A 39 -10.94 1.48 24.09
CA ALA A 39 -9.89 2.43 24.48
C ALA A 39 -9.84 2.69 25.99
N THR A 40 -10.42 1.80 26.79
CA THR A 40 -10.49 1.94 28.25
C THR A 40 -9.11 1.86 28.90
N ARG A 41 -8.11 1.27 28.23
CA ARG A 41 -6.70 1.34 28.66
C ARG A 41 -5.70 1.25 27.49
N LYS A 42 -4.88 2.29 27.36
CA LYS A 42 -3.77 2.36 26.39
C LYS A 42 -2.66 1.37 26.76
N LEU A 43 -2.14 0.61 25.80
CA LEU A 43 -0.88 -0.11 25.99
C LEU A 43 0.27 0.89 26.24
N LYS A 44 1.20 0.52 27.12
CA LYS A 44 2.46 1.28 27.21
C LYS A 44 3.16 1.19 25.86
N PRO A 45 3.86 2.25 25.41
CA PRO A 45 4.53 2.25 24.11
C PRO A 45 5.47 1.05 23.90
N TRP A 46 6.13 0.59 24.96
CA TRP A 46 7.05 -0.53 24.88
C TRP A 46 6.36 -1.89 24.78
N ASP A 47 5.25 -2.07 25.48
CA ASP A 47 4.43 -3.29 25.38
C ASP A 47 3.76 -3.38 24.01
N ALA A 48 3.31 -2.23 23.45
CA ALA A 48 2.77 -2.15 22.10
C ALA A 48 3.83 -2.51 21.03
N PHE A 49 5.07 -2.09 21.23
CA PHE A 49 6.18 -2.42 20.34
C PHE A 49 6.51 -3.92 20.35
N ILE A 50 6.63 -4.51 21.54
CA ILE A 50 6.87 -5.95 21.67
C ILE A 50 5.70 -6.72 21.04
N ALA A 51 4.45 -6.31 21.29
CA ALA A 51 3.28 -6.96 20.72
C ALA A 51 3.20 -6.84 19.19
N ALA A 52 3.69 -5.74 18.60
CA ALA A 52 3.77 -5.57 17.15
C ALA A 52 4.87 -6.43 16.51
N ILE A 53 6.02 -6.57 17.18
CA ILE A 53 7.16 -7.38 16.71
C ILE A 53 6.91 -8.87 16.86
N VAL A 54 6.26 -9.31 17.94
CA VAL A 54 5.95 -10.74 18.13
C VAL A 54 4.90 -11.22 17.12
N ASP A 55 4.12 -10.31 16.54
CA ASP A 55 3.08 -10.65 15.58
C ASP A 55 3.69 -10.97 14.21
N LEU A 56 3.62 -12.26 13.84
CA LEU A 56 4.14 -12.74 12.56
C LEU A 56 3.46 -12.06 11.36
N ARG A 57 2.20 -11.61 11.52
CA ARG A 57 1.44 -10.92 10.46
C ARG A 57 2.11 -9.61 10.05
N THR A 58 2.72 -8.89 11.00
CA THR A 58 3.44 -7.65 10.72
C THR A 58 4.57 -7.88 9.73
N TYR A 59 5.34 -8.97 9.89
CA TYR A 59 6.45 -9.29 8.99
C TYR A 59 6.00 -9.61 7.57
N PHE A 60 4.84 -10.26 7.40
CA PHE A 60 4.28 -10.48 6.06
C PHE A 60 3.96 -9.14 5.38
N PHE A 61 3.36 -8.19 6.09
CA PHE A 61 3.11 -6.84 5.55
C PHE A 61 4.40 -6.05 5.33
N MET A 62 5.40 -6.16 6.21
CA MET A 62 6.72 -5.56 6.01
C MET A 62 7.37 -6.08 4.73
N ALA A 63 7.36 -7.39 4.51
CA ALA A 63 7.93 -8.02 3.32
C ALA A 63 7.17 -7.62 2.06
N MET A 64 5.83 -7.62 2.09
CA MET A 64 5.01 -7.20 0.95
C MET A 64 5.27 -5.72 0.59
N TYR A 65 5.30 -4.84 1.59
CA TYR A 65 5.55 -3.41 1.38
C TYR A 65 7.00 -3.14 0.94
N LEU A 66 7.97 -3.93 1.42
CA LEU A 66 9.36 -3.89 0.94
C LEU A 66 9.47 -4.25 -0.54
N LEU A 67 8.79 -5.32 -0.98
CA LEU A 67 8.78 -5.73 -2.39
C LEU A 67 8.10 -4.69 -3.27
N ASP A 68 6.95 -4.15 -2.84
CA ASP A 68 6.24 -3.07 -3.55
C ASP A 68 7.11 -1.83 -3.73
N ASN A 69 7.75 -1.38 -2.65
CA ASN A 69 8.62 -0.21 -2.67
C ASN A 69 9.90 -0.46 -3.49
N GLY A 70 10.38 -1.71 -3.56
CA GLY A 70 11.44 -2.14 -4.48
C GLY A 70 11.02 -2.03 -5.94
N CYS A 71 9.78 -2.40 -6.26
CA CYS A 71 9.17 -2.23 -7.59
C CYS A 71 8.97 -0.76 -7.96
N ALA A 72 8.81 0.13 -6.98
CA ALA A 72 8.70 1.57 -7.20
C ALA A 72 10.05 2.27 -7.47
N THR A 73 11.17 1.56 -7.40
CA THR A 73 12.49 2.18 -7.63
C THR A 73 12.71 2.63 -9.07
N ILE A 74 11.95 2.10 -10.04
CA ILE A 74 11.97 2.55 -11.44
C ILE A 74 11.69 4.04 -11.58
N ASN A 75 10.93 4.63 -10.65
CA ASN A 75 10.55 6.04 -10.72
C ASN A 75 11.74 6.99 -10.79
N TYR A 76 12.86 6.62 -10.17
CA TYR A 76 14.10 7.40 -10.25
C TYR A 76 14.76 7.35 -11.64
N PHE A 77 14.44 6.32 -12.43
CA PHE A 77 15.07 6.02 -13.71
C PHE A 77 14.11 6.16 -14.90
N VAL A 78 12.83 6.49 -14.70
CA VAL A 78 11.86 6.71 -15.79
C VAL A 78 12.39 7.70 -16.83
N PRO A 79 12.95 8.87 -16.49
CA PRO A 79 13.47 9.79 -17.51
C PRO A 79 14.62 9.18 -18.33
N THR A 80 15.49 8.41 -17.68
CA THR A 80 16.61 7.72 -18.33
C THR A 80 16.11 6.64 -19.28
N VAL A 81 15.16 5.81 -18.84
CA VAL A 81 14.52 4.78 -19.68
C VAL A 81 13.84 5.41 -20.89
N LEU A 82 13.15 6.54 -20.72
CA LEU A 82 12.52 7.26 -21.82
C LEU A 82 13.55 7.88 -22.78
N SER A 83 14.68 8.36 -22.27
CA SER A 83 15.78 8.86 -23.10
C SER A 83 16.35 7.75 -23.98
N ASP A 84 16.56 6.55 -23.42
CA ASP A 84 17.06 5.38 -24.14
C ASP A 84 16.05 4.85 -25.18
N MET A 85 14.76 5.13 -24.99
CA MET A 85 13.70 4.86 -25.95
C MET A 85 13.66 5.83 -27.14
N GLY A 86 14.54 6.85 -27.16
CA GLY A 86 14.67 7.83 -28.24
C GLY A 86 14.01 9.18 -27.95
N TYR A 87 13.46 9.40 -26.76
CA TYR A 87 12.90 10.70 -26.35
C TYR A 87 14.02 11.59 -25.78
N GLY A 88 14.60 12.47 -26.59
CA GLY A 88 15.75 13.28 -26.16
C GLY A 88 15.45 14.31 -25.05
N GLY A 89 16.35 14.40 -24.07
CA GLY A 89 16.49 15.53 -23.12
C GLY A 89 15.17 15.99 -22.47
N VAL A 90 14.74 17.21 -22.80
CA VAL A 90 13.52 17.83 -22.25
C VAL A 90 12.26 17.02 -22.61
N MET A 91 12.22 16.40 -23.80
CA MET A 91 11.08 15.59 -24.22
C MET A 91 10.91 14.34 -23.34
N ALA A 92 11.99 13.74 -22.86
CA ALA A 92 11.93 12.61 -21.92
C ALA A 92 11.18 13.00 -20.64
N GLN A 93 11.44 14.20 -20.12
CA GLN A 93 10.79 14.73 -18.92
C GLN A 93 9.31 15.01 -19.17
N TRP A 94 8.95 15.60 -20.31
CA TRP A 94 7.54 15.79 -20.68
C TRP A 94 6.78 14.47 -20.82
N MET A 95 7.43 13.41 -21.31
CA MET A 95 6.84 12.08 -21.43
C MET A 95 6.64 11.36 -20.10
N THR A 96 7.20 11.86 -18.99
CA THR A 96 6.85 11.36 -17.64
C THR A 96 5.47 11.86 -17.18
N VAL A 97 5.00 13.00 -17.68
CA VAL A 97 3.74 13.60 -17.22
C VAL A 97 2.54 12.68 -17.49
N PRO A 98 2.34 12.11 -18.70
CA PRO A 98 1.24 11.18 -18.93
C PRO A 98 1.33 9.91 -18.08
N VAL A 99 2.54 9.42 -17.81
CA VAL A 99 2.76 8.26 -16.93
C VAL A 99 2.18 8.51 -15.54
N TRP A 100 2.48 9.67 -14.95
CA TRP A 100 1.96 10.06 -13.64
C TRP A 100 0.46 10.35 -13.63
N ILE A 101 -0.09 10.87 -14.73
CA ILE A 101 -1.55 11.08 -14.86
C ILE A 101 -2.27 9.74 -14.83
N VAL A 102 -1.85 8.76 -15.63
CA VAL A 102 -2.46 7.42 -15.64
C VAL A 102 -2.28 6.75 -14.27
N GLY A 103 -1.08 6.86 -13.68
CA GLY A 103 -0.81 6.38 -12.33
C GLY A 103 -1.77 6.96 -11.28
N THR A 104 -2.02 8.26 -11.34
CA THR A 104 -2.94 8.95 -10.42
C THR A 104 -4.38 8.47 -10.58
N ILE A 105 -4.83 8.25 -11.83
CA ILE A 105 -6.19 7.74 -12.11
C ILE A 105 -6.38 6.37 -11.45
N PHE A 106 -5.44 5.44 -11.65
CA PHE A 106 -5.50 4.10 -11.06
C PHE A 106 -5.35 4.13 -9.53
N LEU A 107 -4.47 4.99 -9.01
CA LEU A 107 -4.29 5.21 -7.58
C LEU A 107 -5.58 5.67 -6.88
N VAL A 108 -6.48 6.35 -7.57
CA VAL A 108 -7.78 6.76 -7.02
C VAL A 108 -8.84 5.68 -7.24
N LEU A 109 -8.96 5.17 -8.47
CA LEU A 109 -10.04 4.27 -8.85
C LEU A 109 -9.93 2.89 -8.19
N VAL A 110 -8.72 2.33 -8.09
CA VAL A 110 -8.53 0.96 -7.58
C VAL A 110 -8.84 0.90 -6.08
N PRO A 111 -8.35 1.82 -5.22
CA PRO A 111 -8.77 1.85 -3.81
C PRO A 111 -10.26 2.15 -3.63
N GLN A 112 -10.85 3.04 -4.43
CA GLN A 112 -12.29 3.31 -4.39
C GLN A 112 -13.12 2.07 -4.73
N SER A 113 -12.72 1.33 -5.76
CA SER A 113 -13.32 0.03 -6.11
C SER A 113 -13.17 -0.94 -4.95
N SER A 114 -11.96 -1.05 -4.39
CA SER A 114 -11.67 -1.93 -3.27
C SER A 114 -12.53 -1.65 -2.05
N ASP A 115 -12.76 -0.37 -1.71
CA ASP A 115 -13.63 0.02 -0.61
C ASP A 115 -15.10 -0.25 -0.90
N ARG A 116 -15.53 -0.17 -2.16
CA ARG A 116 -16.91 -0.50 -2.54
C ARG A 116 -17.20 -2.00 -2.47
N PHE A 117 -16.26 -2.84 -2.90
CA PHE A 117 -16.42 -4.29 -2.91
C PHE A 117 -15.98 -4.96 -1.60
N GLN A 118 -15.30 -4.24 -0.70
CA GLN A 118 -14.73 -4.78 0.55
C GLN A 118 -13.74 -5.96 0.33
N ASP A 119 -13.24 -6.11 -0.90
CA ASP A 119 -12.38 -7.21 -1.34
C ASP A 119 -10.93 -6.75 -1.57
N ARG A 120 -10.36 -6.08 -0.56
CA ARG A 120 -9.00 -5.48 -0.60
C ARG A 120 -7.92 -6.45 -1.06
N ARG A 121 -8.01 -7.70 -0.61
CA ARG A 121 -7.04 -8.77 -0.90
C ARG A 121 -6.92 -9.02 -2.41
N TRP A 122 -8.06 -9.11 -3.09
CA TRP A 122 -8.11 -9.37 -4.53
C TRP A 122 -7.70 -8.15 -5.35
N HIS A 123 -7.97 -6.94 -4.86
CA HIS A 123 -7.51 -5.71 -5.50
C HIS A 123 -5.98 -5.55 -5.41
N VAL A 124 -5.36 -5.89 -4.27
CA VAL A 124 -3.90 -5.92 -4.12
C VAL A 124 -3.27 -6.94 -5.09
N VAL A 125 -3.81 -8.16 -5.14
CA VAL A 125 -3.33 -9.19 -6.07
C VAL A 125 -3.49 -8.73 -7.52
N GLY A 126 -4.65 -8.16 -7.88
CA GLY A 126 -4.91 -7.65 -9.22
C GLY A 126 -3.94 -6.53 -9.63
N ALA A 127 -3.64 -5.60 -8.71
CA ALA A 127 -2.69 -4.52 -8.94
C ALA A 127 -1.27 -5.05 -9.19
N PHE A 128 -0.80 -6.01 -8.38
CA PHE A 128 0.49 -6.63 -8.59
C PHE A 128 0.56 -7.51 -9.85
N VAL A 129 -0.53 -8.22 -10.19
CA VAL A 129 -0.60 -9.00 -11.43
C VAL A 129 -0.55 -8.07 -12.66
N LEU A 130 -1.25 -6.93 -12.63
CA LEU A 130 -1.17 -5.92 -13.68
C LEU A 130 0.26 -5.41 -13.84
N ALA A 131 0.95 -5.09 -12.73
CA ALA A 131 2.35 -4.67 -12.76
C ALA A 131 3.26 -5.78 -13.28
N PHE A 132 3.09 -7.02 -12.82
CA PHE A 132 3.87 -8.18 -13.23
C PHE A 132 3.76 -8.44 -14.75
N VAL A 133 2.54 -8.49 -15.28
CA VAL A 133 2.28 -8.70 -16.71
C VAL A 133 2.87 -7.55 -17.53
N SER A 134 2.65 -6.31 -17.09
CA SER A 134 3.21 -5.13 -17.77
C SER A 134 4.74 -5.16 -17.79
N GLY A 135 5.37 -5.56 -16.69
CA GLY A 135 6.82 -5.71 -16.58
C GLY A 135 7.40 -6.77 -17.52
N ILE A 136 6.73 -7.94 -17.65
CA ILE A 136 7.11 -8.98 -18.63
C ILE A 136 7.04 -8.42 -20.05
N ILE A 137 5.98 -7.69 -20.37
CA ILE A 137 5.81 -7.12 -21.71
C ILE A 137 6.90 -6.09 -22.01
N ILE A 138 7.28 -5.26 -21.04
CA ILE A 138 8.38 -4.30 -21.18
C ILE A 138 9.72 -4.98 -21.50
N VAL A 139 10.00 -6.15 -20.90
CA VAL A 139 11.24 -6.89 -21.15
C VAL A 139 11.25 -7.60 -22.50
N THR A 140 10.08 -8.04 -22.97
CA THR A 140 9.94 -8.89 -24.17
C THR A 140 9.71 -8.10 -25.46
N VAL A 141 9.09 -6.93 -25.39
CA VAL A 141 8.64 -6.16 -26.56
C VAL A 141 9.62 -5.03 -26.89
N ASN A 142 10.11 -5.03 -28.13
CA ASN A 142 11.05 -4.02 -28.64
C ASN A 142 10.37 -2.78 -29.24
N GLY A 143 9.04 -2.73 -29.32
CA GLY A 143 8.31 -1.58 -29.87
C GLY A 143 8.22 -0.42 -28.88
N THR A 144 8.72 0.76 -29.25
CA THR A 144 8.75 1.97 -28.40
C THR A 144 7.37 2.36 -27.87
N ALA A 145 6.35 2.38 -28.74
CA ALA A 145 5.00 2.77 -28.34
C ALA A 145 4.38 1.78 -27.35
N ALA A 146 4.51 0.47 -27.61
CA ALA A 146 4.02 -0.57 -26.71
C ALA A 146 4.72 -0.50 -25.35
N ARG A 147 6.07 -0.43 -25.35
CA ARG A 147 6.87 -0.36 -24.13
C ARG A 147 6.49 0.87 -23.28
N TYR A 148 6.23 2.02 -23.90
CA TYR A 148 5.76 3.22 -23.20
C TYR A 148 4.40 3.01 -22.53
N THR A 149 3.42 2.47 -23.26
CA THR A 149 2.09 2.18 -22.72
C THR A 149 2.14 1.22 -21.54
N PHE A 150 2.96 0.17 -21.62
CA PHE A 150 3.10 -0.78 -20.51
C PHE A 150 3.88 -0.21 -19.33
N ILE A 151 4.80 0.75 -19.52
CA ILE A 151 5.40 1.50 -18.41
C ILE A 151 4.33 2.28 -17.65
N CYS A 152 3.38 2.91 -18.34
CA CYS A 152 2.25 3.59 -17.69
C CYS A 152 1.43 2.61 -16.82
N PHE A 153 1.09 1.43 -17.35
CA PHE A 153 0.34 0.42 -16.59
C PHE A 153 1.13 -0.20 -15.45
N TYR A 154 2.43 -0.44 -15.64
CA TYR A 154 3.33 -0.93 -14.60
C TYR A 154 3.34 0.01 -13.40
N ILE A 155 3.63 1.30 -13.63
CA ILE A 155 3.69 2.32 -12.58
C ILE A 155 2.31 2.45 -11.91
N SER A 156 1.24 2.43 -12.70
CA SER A 156 -0.13 2.48 -12.16
C SER A 156 -0.45 1.33 -11.21
N GLY A 157 -0.06 0.10 -11.54
CA GLY A 157 -0.27 -1.09 -10.72
C GLY A 157 0.50 -1.02 -9.39
N VAL A 158 1.80 -0.68 -9.45
CA VAL A 158 2.64 -0.53 -8.25
C VAL A 158 2.07 0.57 -7.34
N TYR A 159 1.73 1.74 -7.90
CA TYR A 159 1.23 2.83 -7.07
C TYR A 159 -0.15 2.59 -6.48
N ALA A 160 -1.05 1.90 -7.21
CA ALA A 160 -2.35 1.53 -6.69
C ALA A 160 -2.26 0.54 -5.50
N ALA A 161 -1.21 -0.28 -5.44
CA ALA A 161 -1.01 -1.24 -4.36
C ALA A 161 -0.60 -0.58 -3.03
N PHE A 162 0.19 0.50 -3.04
CA PHE A 162 0.65 1.20 -1.83
C PHE A 162 -0.44 1.48 -0.77
N PRO A 163 -1.51 2.25 -1.09
CA PRO A 163 -2.54 2.58 -0.10
C PRO A 163 -3.36 1.34 0.31
N LEU A 164 -3.53 0.38 -0.59
CA LEU A 164 -4.26 -0.85 -0.30
C LEU A 164 -3.52 -1.71 0.72
N ILE A 165 -2.19 -1.83 0.60
CA ILE A 165 -1.35 -2.59 1.53
C ILE A 165 -1.43 -1.99 2.93
N LEU A 166 -1.29 -0.67 3.05
CA LEU A 166 -1.34 0.02 4.35
C LEU A 166 -2.73 -0.09 4.99
N THR A 167 -3.78 0.04 4.19
CA THR A 167 -5.16 -0.13 4.66
C THR A 167 -5.38 -1.57 5.14
N TRP A 168 -4.96 -2.56 4.36
CA TRP A 168 -5.10 -3.97 4.72
C TRP A 168 -4.27 -4.35 5.96
N ALA A 169 -3.07 -3.77 6.12
CA ALA A 169 -2.27 -3.92 7.33
C ALA A 169 -3.00 -3.34 8.55
N SER A 170 -3.60 -2.16 8.42
CA SER A 170 -4.34 -1.49 9.50
C SER A 170 -5.57 -2.29 9.94
N GLU A 171 -6.25 -2.97 9.02
CA GLU A 171 -7.43 -3.79 9.31
C GLU A 171 -7.07 -5.15 9.90
N THR A 172 -5.97 -5.74 9.44
CA THR A 172 -5.49 -7.02 9.98
C THR A 172 -5.00 -6.85 11.42
N MET A 173 -4.49 -5.67 11.75
CA MET A 173 -4.00 -5.30 13.09
C MET A 173 -5.01 -4.40 13.80
N SER A 174 -6.29 -4.77 13.78
CA SER A 174 -7.38 -3.91 14.26
C SER A 174 -7.28 -3.53 15.74
N LEU A 175 -6.66 -4.37 16.58
CA LEU A 175 -6.57 -4.16 18.03
C LEU A 175 -5.25 -4.68 18.62
N PRO A 176 -4.69 -4.01 19.65
CA PRO A 176 -5.03 -2.67 20.16
C PRO A 176 -4.51 -1.53 19.27
N VAL A 177 -5.04 -0.31 19.43
CA VAL A 177 -4.74 0.86 18.56
C VAL A 177 -3.25 1.22 18.55
N GLU A 178 -2.58 1.09 19.70
CA GLU A 178 -1.15 1.37 19.82
C GLU A 178 -0.31 0.35 19.06
N LYS A 179 -0.66 -0.94 19.14
CA LYS A 179 0.00 -2.01 18.37
C LYS A 179 -0.16 -1.77 16.88
N ARG A 180 -1.37 -1.41 16.44
CA ARG A 180 -1.65 -1.06 15.04
C ARG A 180 -0.76 0.08 14.55
N ALA A 181 -0.64 1.15 15.33
CA ALA A 181 0.18 2.30 14.98
C ALA A 181 1.66 1.92 14.84
N VAL A 182 2.20 1.16 15.81
CA VAL A 182 3.59 0.70 15.76
C VAL A 182 3.85 -0.24 14.60
N ALA A 183 2.92 -1.16 14.31
CA ALA A 183 3.04 -2.06 13.19
C ALA A 183 3.04 -1.34 11.84
N ILE A 184 2.13 -0.39 11.62
CA ILE A 184 2.10 0.42 10.39
C ILE A 184 3.38 1.24 10.25
N ALA A 185 3.87 1.83 11.35
CA ALA A 185 5.13 2.56 11.35
C ALA A 185 6.32 1.65 10.98
N ALA A 186 6.35 0.43 11.51
CA ALA A 186 7.38 -0.55 11.20
C ALA A 186 7.31 -1.05 9.75
N VAL A 187 6.10 -1.30 9.21
CA VAL A 187 5.88 -1.62 7.79
C VAL A 187 6.44 -0.51 6.90
N ASN A 188 6.13 0.75 7.21
CA ASN A 188 6.62 1.88 6.43
C ASN A 188 8.15 2.05 6.56
N ALA A 189 8.70 1.91 7.77
CA ALA A 189 10.14 2.01 8.01
C ALA A 189 10.93 0.94 7.23
N VAL A 190 10.49 -0.32 7.28
CA VAL A 190 11.13 -1.42 6.54
C VAL A 190 10.94 -1.24 5.04
N GLY A 191 9.76 -0.83 4.57
CA GLY A 191 9.53 -0.59 3.16
C GLY A 191 10.49 0.42 2.54
N ASN A 192 10.81 1.48 3.27
CA ASN A 192 11.74 2.51 2.79
C ASN A 192 13.19 2.01 2.63
N LEU A 193 13.57 0.88 3.25
CA LEU A 193 14.87 0.25 2.99
C LEU A 193 15.02 -0.17 1.51
N ALA A 194 13.91 -0.32 0.78
CA ALA A 194 13.93 -0.59 -0.65
C ALA A 194 14.64 0.49 -1.48
N ALA A 195 14.59 1.74 -1.03
CA ALA A 195 15.26 2.84 -1.71
C ALA A 195 16.79 2.66 -1.74
N VAL A 196 17.36 1.96 -0.75
CA VAL A 196 18.81 1.75 -0.64
C VAL A 196 19.32 0.81 -1.75
N TYR A 197 18.66 -0.33 -1.96
CA TYR A 197 19.08 -1.27 -3.01
C TYR A 197 18.57 -0.88 -4.40
N GLY A 198 17.52 -0.05 -4.49
CA GLY A 198 16.96 0.41 -5.76
C GLY A 198 17.95 1.11 -6.68
N SER A 199 18.89 1.87 -6.12
CA SER A 199 19.94 2.55 -6.90
C SER A 199 20.95 1.57 -7.53
N TYR A 200 21.17 0.41 -6.90
CA TYR A 200 22.06 -0.63 -7.41
C TYR A 200 21.43 -1.49 -8.51
N MET A 201 20.10 -1.42 -8.70
CA MET A 201 19.38 -2.20 -9.71
C MET A 201 19.54 -1.66 -11.14
N TRP A 202 20.09 -0.45 -11.30
CA TRP A 202 20.18 0.25 -12.59
C TRP A 202 21.60 0.71 -12.91
N PRO A 203 22.58 -0.19 -13.03
CA PRO A 203 23.94 0.20 -13.38
C PRO A 203 23.99 0.66 -14.84
N SER A 204 24.75 1.72 -15.12
CA SER A 204 24.89 2.29 -16.47
C SER A 204 25.44 1.31 -17.52
N ARG A 205 26.08 0.22 -17.07
CA ARG A 205 26.60 -0.86 -17.93
C ARG A 205 25.50 -1.66 -18.65
N ASP A 206 24.28 -1.65 -18.12
CA ASP A 206 23.14 -2.43 -18.63
C ASP A 206 22.24 -1.60 -19.58
N ALA A 207 22.63 -0.34 -19.86
CA ALA A 207 21.97 0.49 -20.87
C ALA A 207 22.15 -0.12 -22.28
N PRO A 208 21.18 0.05 -23.20
CA PRO A 208 19.92 0.82 -23.09
C PRO A 208 18.69 -0.01 -22.67
N ASP A 209 18.81 -1.35 -22.64
CA ASP A 209 17.65 -2.19 -22.38
C ASP A 209 17.37 -2.42 -20.89
N TYR A 210 18.37 -2.25 -20.02
CA TYR A 210 18.30 -2.47 -18.57
C TYR A 210 17.61 -3.78 -18.16
N LYS A 211 17.78 -4.85 -18.95
CA LYS A 211 17.09 -6.14 -18.76
C LYS A 211 17.24 -6.71 -17.35
N PRO A 212 18.42 -6.65 -16.69
CA PRO A 212 18.56 -7.14 -15.32
C PRO A 212 17.69 -6.38 -14.32
N GLY A 213 17.63 -5.05 -14.44
CA GLY A 213 16.79 -4.20 -13.60
C GLY A 213 15.31 -4.55 -13.76
N PHE A 214 14.80 -4.53 -14.99
CA PHE A 214 13.40 -4.89 -15.27
C PHE A 214 13.05 -6.32 -14.85
N THR A 215 13.95 -7.28 -15.05
CA THR A 215 13.72 -8.68 -14.65
C THR A 215 13.65 -8.82 -13.12
N ALA A 216 14.53 -8.13 -12.39
CA ALA A 216 14.49 -8.13 -10.93
C ALA A 216 13.20 -7.51 -10.39
N MET A 217 12.72 -6.42 -11.01
CA MET A 217 11.44 -5.80 -10.67
C MET A 217 10.25 -6.71 -10.94
N VAL A 218 10.22 -7.38 -12.10
CA VAL A 218 9.20 -8.39 -12.42
C VAL A 218 9.23 -9.51 -11.37
N GLY A 219 10.40 -9.97 -10.96
CA GLY A 219 10.56 -10.95 -9.87
C GLY A 219 9.98 -10.45 -8.55
N MET A 220 10.22 -9.18 -8.19
CA MET A 220 9.67 -8.55 -6.99
C MET A 220 8.14 -8.40 -7.07
N CYS A 221 7.58 -7.95 -8.20
CA CYS A 221 6.13 -7.87 -8.41
C CYS A 221 5.48 -9.24 -8.33
N GLY A 222 6.07 -10.25 -8.96
CA GLY A 222 5.58 -11.63 -8.90
C GLY A 222 5.64 -12.19 -7.48
N GLY A 223 6.74 -11.95 -6.77
CA GLY A 223 6.88 -12.30 -5.36
C GLY A 223 5.83 -11.62 -4.47
N ALA A 224 5.58 -10.33 -4.69
CA ALA A 224 4.56 -9.57 -3.97
C ALA A 224 3.14 -10.07 -4.28
N ALA A 225 2.83 -10.39 -5.55
CA ALA A 225 1.55 -10.96 -5.96
C ALA A 225 1.32 -12.32 -5.29
N LEU A 226 2.33 -13.20 -5.30
CA LEU A 226 2.26 -14.51 -4.65
C LEU A 226 2.09 -14.36 -3.14
N LEU A 227 2.85 -13.46 -2.51
CA LEU A 227 2.74 -13.20 -1.07
C LEU A 227 1.35 -12.69 -0.70
N ALA A 228 0.80 -11.74 -1.47
CA ALA A 228 -0.54 -11.20 -1.29
C ALA A 228 -1.63 -12.28 -1.48
N ALA A 229 -1.46 -13.21 -2.42
CA ALA A 229 -2.38 -14.32 -2.64
C ALA A 229 -2.30 -15.39 -1.54
N MET A 230 -1.11 -15.62 -0.97
CA MET A 230 -0.90 -16.60 0.10
C MET A 230 -1.31 -16.09 1.49
N MET A 231 -1.15 -14.80 1.77
CA MET A 231 -1.48 -14.17 3.05
C MET A 231 -2.87 -14.55 3.62
N PRO A 232 -3.98 -14.52 2.85
CA PRO A 232 -5.31 -14.91 3.35
C PRO A 232 -5.40 -16.38 3.77
N ILE A 233 -4.59 -17.25 3.18
CA ILE A 233 -4.52 -18.67 3.50
C ILE A 233 -3.63 -18.86 4.74
N LEU A 234 -2.44 -18.26 4.73
CA LEU A 234 -1.48 -18.34 5.84
C LEU A 234 -2.07 -17.78 7.13
N PHE A 235 -2.81 -16.66 7.07
CA PHE A 235 -3.44 -16.07 8.25
C PHE A 235 -4.54 -16.94 8.88
N LYS A 236 -5.08 -17.93 8.16
CA LYS A 236 -5.99 -18.95 8.72
C LYS A 236 -5.23 -20.02 9.50
N PHE A 237 -4.03 -20.38 9.07
CA PHE A 237 -3.21 -21.41 9.71
C PHE A 237 -2.30 -20.88 10.81
N LEU A 238 -2.01 -19.58 10.81
CA LEU A 238 -1.14 -18.99 11.81
C LEU A 238 -1.84 -18.87 13.17
N PRO A 239 -1.24 -19.41 14.24
CA PRO A 239 -1.74 -19.21 15.58
C PRO A 239 -1.74 -17.71 15.89
N LYS A 240 -2.85 -17.22 16.46
CA LYS A 240 -2.93 -15.85 16.97
C LYS A 240 -2.08 -15.78 18.25
N PHE A 241 -0.78 -15.54 18.09
CA PHE A 241 0.09 -15.25 19.23
C PHE A 241 -0.33 -13.91 19.82
N ARG A 242 -0.89 -13.99 21.04
CA ARG A 242 -1.31 -12.83 21.82
C ARG A 242 -0.40 -12.68 23.01
N THR A 243 0.14 -11.49 23.18
CA THR A 243 0.98 -11.11 24.32
C THR A 243 0.14 -11.11 25.60
N LYS A 244 0.75 -11.33 26.77
CA LYS A 244 0.02 -11.29 28.07
C LYS A 244 -0.74 -9.96 28.24
N ALA A 245 -0.13 -8.84 27.87
CA ALA A 245 -0.75 -7.52 27.90
C ALA A 245 -1.98 -7.39 26.96
N GLU A 246 -2.00 -8.09 25.82
CA GLU A 246 -3.17 -8.12 24.93
C GLU A 246 -4.30 -8.98 25.51
N LYS A 247 -3.95 -10.11 26.13
CA LYS A 247 -4.94 -10.98 26.80
C LYS A 247 -5.58 -10.30 28.00
N GLU A 248 -4.79 -9.57 28.80
CA GLU A 248 -5.26 -8.83 29.97
C GLU A 248 -6.29 -7.74 29.59
N LEU A 249 -6.08 -7.04 28.48
CA LEU A 249 -7.03 -6.05 27.96
C LEU A 249 -8.37 -6.68 27.55
N GLU A 250 -8.35 -7.84 26.87
CA GLU A 250 -9.58 -8.54 26.45
C GLU A 250 -10.38 -9.10 27.65
N THR A 251 -9.71 -9.65 28.67
CA THR A 251 -10.40 -10.16 29.87
C THR A 251 -11.09 -9.08 30.70
N ILE A 252 -10.61 -7.83 30.63
CA ILE A 252 -11.19 -6.71 31.37
C ILE A 252 -12.36 -6.09 30.61
N ASP A 253 -12.29 -5.99 29.28
CA ASP A 253 -13.43 -5.54 28.45
C ASP A 253 -14.62 -6.51 28.55
N GLY A 254 -14.38 -7.83 28.66
CA GLY A 254 -15.43 -8.84 28.88
C GLY A 254 -16.08 -8.85 30.27
N HIS A 255 -15.70 -7.94 31.17
CA HIS A 255 -16.37 -7.73 32.47
C HIS A 255 -17.16 -6.41 32.54
N VAL A 256 -17.21 -5.66 31.43
CA VAL A 256 -17.96 -4.40 31.31
C VAL A 256 -19.24 -4.56 30.47
N GLU A 257 -19.48 -5.74 29.89
CA GLU A 257 -20.77 -6.17 29.31
C GLU A 257 -21.67 -6.84 30.36
#